data_AF-A0A3R7T5C8-F1
#
_entry.id   AF-A0A3R7T5C8-F1
#
_cell.length_a   1.000
_cell.length_b   1.000
_cell.length_c   1.000
_cell.angle_alpha   90.00
_cell.angle_beta   90.00
_cell.angle_gamma   90.00
#
_symmetry.space_group_name_H-M   'P 1'
#
loop_
_entity.id
_entity.type
_entity.pdbx_description
1 polymer ?
#
loop_
_entity_poly.entity_id
_entity_poly.type
_entity_poly.pdbx_seq_one_letter_code
_entity_poly.pdbx_strand_id
1 'polypeptide(L)' 'MRNCNFNHPTLVDVSERLSVAPQQLAINWLIRQRNVVTIPKSSNRERQRDNLESVKLEDSEFDQKLLDDLIRE' A
#
# COMPACT_ATOMS: atom_id res chain seq x y z
N MET A 1 -2.52 -7.38 -19.31
CA MET A 1 -2.51 -7.24 -17.83
C MET A 1 -3.23 -5.95 -17.48
N ARG A 2 -4.27 -6.00 -16.65
CA ARG A 2 -4.92 -4.78 -16.16
C ARG A 2 -3.94 -4.06 -15.22
N ASN A 3 -3.70 -2.78 -15.45
CA ASN A 3 -2.97 -1.96 -14.49
C ASN A 3 -3.83 -1.84 -13.23
N CYS A 4 -3.26 -2.14 -12.06
CA CYS A 4 -3.89 -1.87 -10.77
C CYS A 4 -4.10 -0.36 -10.67
N ASN A 5 -5.35 0.10 -10.53
CA ASN A 5 -5.65 1.52 -10.41
C ASN A 5 -5.48 1.95 -8.94
N PHE A 6 -4.43 2.72 -8.65
CA PHE A 6 -4.13 3.23 -7.32
C PHE A 6 -4.72 4.63 -7.05
N ASN A 7 -5.66 5.09 -7.88
CA ASN A 7 -6.23 6.43 -7.79
C ASN A 7 -7.46 6.52 -6.86
N HIS A 8 -7.66 5.57 -5.95
CA HIS A 8 -8.76 5.68 -4.99
C HIS A 8 -8.51 6.89 -4.08
N PRO A 9 -9.48 7.81 -3.89
CA PRO A 9 -9.26 9.06 -3.14
C PRO A 9 -8.67 8.83 -1.74
N THR A 10 -9.21 7.89 -0.97
CA THR A 10 -8.69 7.53 0.36
C THR A 10 -7.25 7.03 0.31
N LEU A 11 -6.89 6.24 -0.70
CA LEU A 11 -5.53 5.71 -0.82
C LEU A 11 -4.54 6.82 -1.18
N VAL A 12 -4.95 7.76 -2.06
CA VAL A 12 -4.14 8.92 -2.43
C VAL A 12 -3.94 9.84 -1.23
N ASP A 13 -5.01 10.17 -0.50
CA ASP A 13 -4.96 11.03 0.70
C ASP A 13 -3.99 10.49 1.77
N VAL A 14 -4.11 9.20 2.10
CA VAL A 14 -3.20 8.55 3.05
C VAL A 14 -1.77 8.52 2.51
N SER A 15 -1.58 8.30 1.20
CA SER A 15 -0.25 8.26 0.58
C SER A 15 0.46 9.61 0.61
N GLU A 16 -0.30 10.70 0.41
CA GLU A 16 0.21 12.07 0.48
C GLU A 16 0.57 12.43 1.92
N ARG A 17 -0.32 12.12 2.89
CA ARG A 17 -0.07 12.35 4.31
C ARG A 17 1.20 11.65 4.80
N LEU A 18 1.42 10.41 4.36
CA LEU A 18 2.58 9.62 4.75
C LEU A 18 3.80 9.83 3.83
N SER A 19 3.67 10.63 2.77
CA SER A 19 4.74 10.88 1.77
C SER A 19 5.31 9.60 1.16
N VAL A 20 4.43 8.65 0.84
CA VAL A 20 4.77 7.35 0.24
C VAL A 20 4.01 7.14 -1.07
N ALA A 21 4.49 6.24 -1.91
CA ALA A 21 3.72 5.88 -3.10
C ALA A 21 2.47 5.05 -2.72
N PRO A 22 1.30 5.25 -3.37
CA PRO A 22 0.07 4.51 -3.08
C PRO A 22 0.22 2.98 -3.08
N GLN A 23 1.07 2.45 -3.95
CA GLN A 23 1.35 1.02 -4.03
C GLN A 23 2.06 0.49 -2.76
N GLN A 24 2.82 1.33 -2.06
CA GLN A 24 3.51 0.92 -0.83
C GLN A 24 2.53 0.70 0.31
N LEU A 25 1.48 1.53 0.39
CA LEU A 25 0.40 1.34 1.36
C LEU A 25 -0.34 0.02 1.12
N ALA A 26 -0.64 -0.30 -0.14
CA ALA A 26 -1.30 -1.56 -0.48
C ALA A 26 -0.45 -2.79 -0.09
N ILE A 27 0.87 -2.72 -0.33
CA ILE A 27 1.81 -3.79 0.05
C ILE A 27 1.95 -3.88 1.56
N ASN A 28 2.12 -2.75 2.25
CA ASN A 28 2.24 -2.70 3.70
C ASN A 28 0.98 -3.26 4.38
N TRP A 29 -0.21 -2.85 3.93
CA TRP A 29 -1.48 -3.38 4.42
C TRP A 29 -1.54 -4.92 4.32
N LEU A 30 -1.15 -5.49 3.17
CA LEU A 30 -1.11 -6.96 2.98
C LEU A 30 -0.12 -7.65 3.94
N ILE A 31 1.05 -7.06 4.17
CA ILE A 31 2.08 -7.63 5.07
C ILE A 31 1.59 -7.67 6.52
N ARG A 32 0.77 -6.70 6.93
CA ARG A 32 0.22 -6.62 8.29
C ARG A 32 -0.85 -7.69 8.56
N GLN A 33 -1.47 -8.25 7.51
CA GLN A 33 -2.50 -9.26 7.67
C GLN A 33 -1.91 -10.58 8.15
N ARG A 34 -2.55 -11.18 9.16
CA ARG A 34 -2.11 -12.46 9.71
C ARG A 34 -2.16 -13.54 8.64
N ASN A 35 -1.06 -14.29 8.50
CA ASN A 35 -0.92 -15.39 7.54
C ASN A 35 -1.04 -14.99 6.06
N VAL A 36 -0.73 -13.74 5.72
CA VAL A 36 -0.69 -13.26 4.33
C VAL A 36 0.75 -13.02 3.92
N VAL A 37 1.09 -13.44 2.70
CA VAL A 37 2.38 -13.15 2.05
C VAL A 37 2.09 -12.53 0.70
N THR A 38 2.64 -11.34 0.46
CA THR A 38 2.49 -10.62 -0.82
C THR A 38 3.68 -10.86 -1.73
N ILE A 39 3.44 -10.95 -3.04
CA ILE A 39 4.46 -11.14 -4.09
C ILE A 39 4.29 -10.04 -5.15
N PRO A 40 4.65 -8.79 -4.84
CA PRO A 40 4.36 -7.66 -5.72
C PRO A 40 5.29 -7.66 -6.95
N LYS A 41 4.70 -7.72 -8.14
CA LYS A 41 5.44 -7.70 -9.41
C LYS A 41 5.76 -6.28 -9.86
N SER A 42 7.02 -6.04 -10.21
CA SER A 42 7.43 -4.85 -10.96
C SER A 42 8.60 -5.17 -11.90
N SER A 43 8.59 -4.57 -13.09
CA SER A 43 9.74 -4.53 -14.02
C SER A 43 10.51 -3.21 -13.96
N ASN A 44 10.01 -2.23 -13.19
CA ASN A 44 10.67 -0.95 -12.95
C ASN A 44 11.45 -1.03 -11.63
N ARG A 45 12.74 -0.67 -11.67
CA ARG A 45 13.68 -0.78 -10.54
C ARG A 45 13.31 0.12 -9.36
N GLU A 46 12.82 1.32 -9.62
CA GLU A 46 12.39 2.25 -8.58
C GLU A 46 11.19 1.68 -7.83
N ARG A 47 10.17 1.22 -8.55
CA ARG A 47 9.02 0.54 -7.94
C ARG A 47 9.40 -0.73 -7.19
N GLN A 48 10.38 -1.50 -7.68
CA GLN A 48 10.88 -2.68 -6.93
C GLN A 48 11.47 -2.26 -5.58
N ARG A 49 12.19 -1.14 -5.53
CA ARG A 49 12.73 -0.58 -4.29
C ARG A 49 11.61 -0.10 -3.37
N ASP A 50 10.64 0.64 -3.89
CA ASP A 50 9.50 1.10 -3.09
C ASP A 50 8.68 -0.07 -2.52
N ASN A 51 8.42 -1.09 -3.33
CA ASN A 51 7.77 -2.33 -2.90
C ASN A 51 8.51 -2.97 -1.71
N LEU A 52 9.86 -2.96 -1.75
CA LEU A 52 10.68 -3.49 -0.66
C LEU A 52 10.62 -2.60 0.58
N GLU A 53 10.71 -1.27 0.41
CA GLU A 53 10.65 -0.31 1.52
C GLU A 53 9.28 -0.28 2.21
N SER A 54 8.24 -0.82 1.56
CA SER A 54 6.89 -0.96 2.14
C SER A 54 6.88 -1.76 3.45
N VAL A 55 7.84 -2.66 3.67
CA VAL A 55 7.97 -3.44 4.91
C VAL A 55 8.32 -2.58 6.13
N LYS A 56 8.87 -1.38 5.92
CA LYS A 56 9.32 -0.46 6.98
C LYS A 56 8.31 0.65 7.29
N LEU A 57 7.19 0.69 6.56
CA LEU A 57 6.19 1.73 6.78
C LEU A 57 5.48 1.50 8.11
N GLU A 58 5.49 2.54 8.93
CA GLU A 58 4.71 2.66 10.14
C GLU A 58 3.59 3.67 9.88
N ASP A 59 2.35 3.21 9.98
CA ASP A 59 1.15 4.00 9.78
C ASP A 59 0.35 4.06 11.10
N SER A 60 -0.42 5.13 11.28
CA SER A 60 -1.21 5.30 12.50
C SER A 60 -2.40 4.34 12.53
N GLU A 61 -2.97 4.07 13.72
CA GLU A 61 -4.22 3.29 13.81
C GLU A 61 -5.37 3.92 13.00
N PHE A 62 -5.36 5.26 12.87
CA PHE A 62 -6.33 5.98 12.05
C PHE A 62 -6.16 5.67 10.56
N ASP A 63 -4.92 5.72 10.04
CA ASP A 63 -4.62 5.36 8.65
C ASP A 63 -4.99 3.91 8.35
N GLN A 64 -4.64 3.00 9.27
CA GLN A 64 -4.96 1.57 9.13
C GLN A 64 -6.46 1.34 9.03
N LYS A 65 -7.25 2.00 9.89
CA LYS A 65 -8.70 1.91 9.85
C LYS A 65 -9.27 2.40 8.52
N LEU A 66 -8.74 3.50 7.98
CA LEU A 66 -9.17 4.01 6.66
C LEU A 66 -8.87 3.00 5.54
N LEU A 67 -7.71 2.34 5.59
CA LEU A 67 -7.34 1.31 4.61
C LEU A 67 -8.19 0.03 4.76
N ASP A 68 -8.58 -0.34 5.98
CA ASP A 68 -9.49 -1.46 6.23
C ASP A 68 -10.90 -1.17 5.73
N ASP A 69 -11.42 0.04 5.95
CA ASP A 69 -12.74 0.47 5.49
C ASP A 69 -12.79 0.49 3.95
N LEU A 70 -11.71 0.93 3.29
CA LEU A 70 -11.56 0.94 1.83
C LEU A 70 -11.76 -0.44 1.17
N ILE A 71 -11.25 -1.52 1.79
CA ILE A 71 -11.27 -2.87 1.19
C ILE A 71 -12.60 -3.61 1.48
N ARG A 72 -13.39 -3.11 2.43
CA ARG A 72 -14.68 -3.70 2.80
C ARG A 72 -15.85 -3.25 1.92
N GLU A 73 -15.64 -2.20 1.12
CA GLU A 73 -16.57 -1.74 0.07
C GLU A 73 -16.46 -2.57 -1.21
#